data_AF-A0A7W3XZE2-F1
#
_entry.id   AF-A0A7W3XZE2-F1
#
_cell.length_a   1.000
_cell.length_b   1.000
_cell.length_c   1.000
_cell.angle_alpha   90.00
_cell.angle_beta   90.00
_cell.angle_gamma   90.00
#
_symmetry.space_group_name_H-M   'P 1'
#
loop_
_entity.id
_entity.type
_entity.pdbx_description
1 polymer ?
#
loop_
_entity_poly.entity_id
_entity_poly.type
_entity_poly.pdbx_seq_one_letter_code
_entity_poly.pdbx_strand_id
1 'polypeptide(L)'
;MLRSWRPGRDRLLTSPRRTLLGRGVRAVVPHDGRPLAERVTATLSALTDGAGDAPGGAPALVMGAVPFETDRPAALAVPAELEIAPSPAGDPLIALPAGDRAIEGEWRVRPVPEPARYTAAVAEAVRRMRAGGPGKVVLARTLELEADRVPDLSAVLDRLARRDPAGHTFALPIAPGRSLLGASPELLVSRTGDRVVANPLAGSAPRSRDLAEDVRRAARLLDSPKDLHEHAVVVADVRAALEPLCEELEISERPGLVRTAGMWHLSTTVTGTLRDPDRLAVIDGERRLTYAELHRSAERMAAGLLALGIAPGDRVVVQLPNRAAFLETIFGLFRMGALPVFALPAHREAELRHFCHQSDAVALIVPDRHEGFDHRDLAGRVAKAPGPAPRHVLV
;
A
#
# COMPACT_ATOMS: atom_id res chain seq x y z
N MET A 1 -9.36 -20.37 -20.68
CA MET A 1 -9.80 -19.29 -19.77
C MET A 1 -10.07 -17.97 -20.48
N LEU A 2 -9.12 -17.38 -21.21
CA LEU A 2 -9.33 -16.06 -21.86
C LEU A 2 -10.56 -16.03 -22.77
N ARG A 3 -10.77 -17.08 -23.57
CA ARG A 3 -11.93 -17.21 -24.47
C ARG A 3 -13.26 -17.55 -23.75
N SER A 4 -13.21 -18.03 -22.51
CA SER A 4 -14.40 -18.39 -21.73
C SER A 4 -14.82 -17.30 -20.73
N TRP A 5 -14.11 -16.16 -20.72
CA TRP A 5 -14.47 -14.96 -19.97
C TRP A 5 -15.71 -14.29 -20.58
N ARG A 6 -16.62 -13.82 -19.72
CA ARG A 6 -17.84 -13.11 -20.11
C ARG A 6 -17.81 -11.64 -19.67
N PRO A 7 -17.92 -10.68 -20.62
CA PRO A 7 -17.94 -9.25 -20.31
C PRO A 7 -18.98 -8.84 -19.27
N GLY A 8 -18.60 -7.91 -18.40
CA GLY A 8 -19.49 -7.32 -17.38
C GLY A 8 -19.88 -8.26 -16.24
N ARG A 9 -19.43 -9.53 -16.24
CA ARG A 9 -19.79 -10.53 -15.23
C ARG A 9 -18.57 -11.19 -14.58
N ASP A 10 -17.66 -11.68 -15.42
CA ASP A 10 -16.52 -12.46 -14.96
C ASP A 10 -15.31 -11.53 -14.68
N ARG A 11 -14.48 -11.92 -13.70
CA ARG A 11 -13.27 -11.21 -13.28
C ARG A 11 -12.05 -12.03 -13.70
N LEU A 12 -11.19 -11.47 -14.53
CA LEU A 12 -10.00 -12.15 -15.03
C LEU A 12 -8.74 -11.36 -14.70
N LEU A 13 -7.72 -12.08 -14.22
CA LEU A 13 -6.36 -11.57 -14.06
C LEU A 13 -5.37 -12.65 -14.48
N THR A 14 -4.54 -12.34 -15.47
CA THR A 14 -3.35 -13.12 -15.83
C THR A 14 -2.13 -12.40 -15.29
N SER A 15 -1.15 -13.18 -14.84
CA SER A 15 0.18 -12.70 -14.46
C SER A 15 1.23 -13.69 -14.96
N PRO A 16 2.52 -13.36 -14.83
CA PRO A 16 3.61 -14.30 -15.13
C PRO A 16 3.55 -15.61 -14.33
N ARG A 17 2.82 -15.63 -13.20
CA ARG A 17 2.73 -16.80 -12.33
C ARG A 17 1.51 -17.67 -12.59
N ARG A 18 0.36 -17.07 -12.90
CA ARG A 18 -0.93 -17.78 -13.01
C ARG A 18 -2.01 -16.96 -13.72
N THR A 19 -3.09 -17.63 -14.06
CA THR A 19 -4.36 -17.04 -14.50
C THR A 19 -5.44 -17.30 -13.45
N LEU A 20 -6.20 -16.27 -13.12
CA LEU A 20 -7.36 -16.33 -12.23
C LEU A 20 -8.61 -15.93 -13.03
N LEU A 21 -9.66 -16.76 -12.95
CA LEU A 21 -10.99 -16.46 -13.50
C LEU A 21 -12.03 -16.63 -12.40
N GLY A 22 -12.56 -15.51 -11.91
CA GLY A 22 -13.65 -15.45 -10.95
C GLY A 22 -15.00 -15.29 -11.65
N ARG A 23 -15.98 -16.14 -11.33
CA ARG A 23 -17.35 -16.07 -11.86
C ARG A 23 -18.36 -15.74 -10.75
N GLY A 24 -19.39 -15.00 -11.12
CA GLY A 24 -20.42 -14.55 -10.18
C GLY A 24 -19.88 -13.62 -9.09
N VAL A 25 -20.71 -13.37 -8.08
CA VAL A 25 -20.37 -12.55 -6.92
C VAL A 25 -20.93 -13.24 -5.69
N ARG A 26 -20.04 -13.68 -4.79
CA ARG A 26 -20.40 -14.20 -3.46
C ARG A 26 -20.60 -13.07 -2.45
N ALA A 27 -19.71 -12.08 -2.49
CA ALA A 27 -19.78 -10.89 -1.65
C ALA A 27 -19.16 -9.69 -2.36
N VAL A 28 -19.71 -8.50 -2.13
CA VAL A 28 -19.13 -7.23 -2.57
C VAL A 28 -18.39 -6.61 -1.38
N VAL A 29 -17.18 -6.09 -1.62
CA VAL A 29 -16.48 -5.33 -0.57
C VAL A 29 -17.18 -3.97 -0.45
N PRO A 30 -17.68 -3.59 0.74
CA PRO A 30 -18.46 -2.38 0.90
C PRO A 30 -17.62 -1.12 0.64
N HIS A 31 -18.29 -0.06 0.21
CA HIS A 31 -17.70 1.27 0.19
C HIS A 31 -18.20 2.11 1.37
N ASP A 32 -17.38 2.18 2.42
CA ASP A 32 -17.61 2.95 3.64
C ASP A 32 -16.33 3.66 4.09
N GLY A 33 -16.40 4.41 5.18
CA GLY A 33 -15.30 5.26 5.67
C GLY A 33 -14.07 4.53 6.22
N ARG A 34 -14.09 3.19 6.32
CA ARG A 34 -12.94 2.42 6.80
C ARG A 34 -11.85 2.29 5.72
N PRO A 35 -10.57 2.14 6.12
CA PRO A 35 -9.49 1.81 5.20
C PRO A 35 -9.82 0.61 4.31
N LEU A 36 -9.34 0.64 3.05
CA LEU A 36 -9.64 -0.43 2.09
C LEU A 36 -9.23 -1.82 2.58
N ALA A 37 -8.04 -1.93 3.18
CA ALA A 37 -7.54 -3.19 3.71
C ALA A 37 -8.46 -3.78 4.79
N GLU A 38 -8.97 -2.95 5.72
CA GLU A 38 -9.90 -3.39 6.76
C GLU A 38 -11.22 -3.89 6.18
N ARG A 39 -11.77 -3.19 5.17
CA ARG A 39 -13.01 -3.62 4.50
C ARG A 39 -12.84 -4.95 3.79
N VAL A 40 -11.70 -5.15 3.12
CA VAL A 40 -11.36 -6.42 2.46
C VAL A 40 -11.24 -7.54 3.49
N THR A 41 -10.46 -7.33 4.56
CA THR A 41 -10.28 -8.32 5.64
C THR A 41 -11.61 -8.68 6.28
N ALA A 42 -12.43 -7.70 6.67
CA ALA A 42 -13.74 -7.95 7.25
C ALA A 42 -14.66 -8.73 6.32
N THR A 43 -14.64 -8.43 5.02
CA THR A 43 -15.43 -9.16 4.01
C THR A 43 -14.99 -10.62 3.91
N LEU A 44 -13.67 -10.88 3.92
CA LEU A 44 -13.13 -12.24 3.85
C LEU A 44 -13.42 -13.02 5.15
N SER A 45 -13.18 -12.42 6.32
CA SER A 45 -13.44 -13.05 7.62
C SER A 45 -14.90 -13.45 7.79
N ALA A 46 -15.85 -12.58 7.41
CA ALA A 46 -17.28 -12.90 7.48
C ALA A 46 -17.68 -14.11 6.62
N LEU A 47 -16.95 -14.40 5.54
CA LEU A 47 -17.18 -15.57 4.70
C LEU A 47 -16.55 -16.86 5.25
N THR A 48 -15.54 -16.73 6.09
CA THR A 48 -14.87 -17.85 6.78
C THR A 48 -15.63 -18.24 8.04
N ASP A 49 -16.08 -17.27 8.84
CA ASP A 49 -16.82 -17.51 10.10
C ASP A 49 -18.21 -18.14 9.85
N GLY A 50 -18.80 -17.91 8.67
CA GLY A 50 -20.07 -18.53 8.25
C GLY A 50 -19.92 -19.87 7.51
N ALA A 51 -18.70 -20.28 7.16
CA ALA A 51 -18.43 -21.53 6.46
C ALA A 51 -17.86 -22.55 7.45
N GLY A 52 -18.72 -23.13 8.28
CA GLY A 52 -18.33 -24.27 9.12
C GLY A 52 -17.74 -25.38 8.25
N ASP A 53 -16.45 -25.64 8.40
CA ASP A 53 -15.68 -26.83 7.99
C ASP A 53 -16.19 -27.61 6.75
N ALA A 54 -16.58 -26.90 5.69
CA ALA A 54 -17.03 -27.53 4.45
C ALA A 54 -15.79 -28.10 3.73
N PRO A 55 -15.68 -29.43 3.55
CA PRO A 55 -14.51 -30.03 2.91
C PRO A 55 -14.50 -29.61 1.43
N GLY A 56 -13.45 -28.89 1.01
CA GLY A 56 -13.25 -28.47 -0.38
C GLY A 56 -13.54 -27.00 -0.71
N GLY A 57 -13.77 -26.14 0.29
CA GLY A 57 -13.93 -24.70 0.06
C GLY A 57 -12.65 -24.06 -0.49
N ALA A 58 -12.65 -23.68 -1.78
CA ALA A 58 -11.56 -22.88 -2.35
C ALA A 58 -11.36 -21.60 -1.53
N PRO A 59 -10.11 -21.15 -1.31
CA PRO A 59 -9.84 -19.96 -0.51
C PRO A 59 -10.56 -18.73 -1.09
N ALA A 60 -11.27 -18.00 -0.23
CA ALA A 60 -11.94 -16.76 -0.62
C ALA A 60 -10.89 -15.71 -1.00
N LEU A 61 -11.04 -15.12 -2.19
CA LEU A 61 -10.13 -14.10 -2.71
C LEU A 61 -10.94 -12.94 -3.28
N VAL A 62 -10.51 -11.70 -2.98
CA VAL A 62 -11.12 -10.50 -3.57
C VAL A 62 -10.46 -10.19 -4.91
N MET A 63 -11.27 -9.93 -5.94
CA MET A 63 -10.83 -9.48 -7.26
C MET A 63 -11.55 -8.18 -7.64
N GLY A 64 -10.86 -7.30 -8.35
CA GLY A 64 -11.46 -6.08 -8.87
C GLY A 64 -10.47 -4.95 -9.11
N ALA A 65 -10.99 -3.73 -9.20
CA ALA A 65 -10.21 -2.53 -9.51
C ALA A 65 -10.41 -1.44 -8.45
N VAL A 66 -9.34 -0.72 -8.15
CA VAL A 66 -9.34 0.46 -7.28
C VAL A 66 -9.13 1.70 -8.16
N PRO A 67 -9.97 2.75 -8.05
CA PRO A 67 -9.81 3.99 -8.81
C PRO A 67 -8.56 4.77 -8.41
N PHE A 68 -8.12 5.66 -9.30
CA PHE A 68 -7.00 6.58 -9.02
C PHE A 68 -7.31 7.53 -7.85
N GLU A 69 -8.52 8.11 -7.84
CA GLU A 69 -9.08 8.83 -6.69
C GLU A 69 -9.50 7.80 -5.63
N THR A 70 -8.73 7.67 -4.54
CA THR A 70 -8.88 6.59 -3.55
C THR A 70 -10.11 6.73 -2.64
N ASP A 71 -10.74 7.90 -2.63
CA ASP A 71 -12.01 8.19 -1.97
C ASP A 71 -13.23 7.73 -2.80
N ARG A 72 -13.04 7.40 -4.08
CA ARG A 72 -14.11 6.87 -4.93
C ARG A 72 -14.38 5.37 -4.65
N PRO A 73 -15.58 4.87 -4.96
CA PRO A 73 -15.90 3.45 -4.83
C PRO A 73 -14.98 2.54 -5.63
N ALA A 74 -14.32 1.61 -4.94
CA ALA A 74 -13.59 0.51 -5.56
C ALA A 74 -14.56 -0.59 -6.01
N ALA A 75 -14.32 -1.15 -7.20
CA ALA A 75 -15.13 -2.24 -7.74
C ALA A 75 -14.51 -3.58 -7.35
N LEU A 76 -14.69 -3.99 -6.08
CA LEU A 76 -14.08 -5.18 -5.49
C LEU A 76 -15.13 -6.18 -5.03
N ALA A 77 -14.92 -7.46 -5.32
CA ALA A 77 -15.82 -8.52 -4.90
C ALA A 77 -15.10 -9.87 -4.76
N VAL A 78 -15.67 -10.74 -3.92
CA VAL A 78 -15.33 -12.16 -3.85
C VAL A 78 -16.16 -12.90 -4.90
N PRO A 79 -15.54 -13.61 -5.86
CA PRO A 79 -16.28 -14.39 -6.84
C PRO A 79 -16.98 -15.58 -6.17
N ALA A 80 -18.08 -16.05 -6.76
CA ALA A 80 -18.78 -17.25 -6.30
C ALA A 80 -18.01 -18.53 -6.64
N GLU A 81 -17.37 -18.53 -7.82
CA GLU A 81 -16.51 -19.61 -8.29
C GLU A 81 -15.16 -19.04 -8.70
N LEU A 82 -14.07 -19.75 -8.37
CA LEU A 82 -12.72 -19.37 -8.76
C LEU A 82 -12.07 -20.53 -9.51
N GLU A 83 -11.73 -20.29 -10.77
CA GLU A 83 -10.88 -21.18 -11.55
C GLU A 83 -9.44 -20.60 -11.57
N ILE A 84 -8.44 -21.46 -11.37
CA ILE A 84 -7.02 -21.10 -11.43
C ILE A 84 -6.35 -21.95 -12.51
N ALA A 85 -5.55 -21.31 -13.37
CA ALA A 85 -4.74 -22.00 -14.38
C ALA A 85 -3.30 -21.47 -14.40
N PRO A 86 -2.36 -22.16 -15.08
CA PRO A 86 -1.02 -21.65 -15.32
C PRO A 86 -1.00 -20.30 -16.04
N SER A 87 0.17 -19.63 -16.02
CA SER A 87 0.39 -18.40 -16.76
C SER A 87 0.33 -18.64 -18.28
N PRO A 88 -0.25 -17.72 -19.07
CA PRO A 88 -0.16 -17.77 -20.53
C PRO A 88 1.30 -17.69 -21.03
N ALA A 89 2.22 -17.10 -20.25
CA ALA A 89 3.64 -17.04 -20.60
C ALA A 89 4.30 -18.43 -20.77
N GLY A 90 3.77 -19.45 -20.08
CA GLY A 90 4.24 -20.83 -20.18
C GLY A 90 3.54 -21.65 -21.26
N ASP A 91 2.53 -21.09 -21.94
CA ASP A 91 1.81 -21.79 -23.03
C ASP A 91 2.62 -21.64 -24.34
N PRO A 92 3.15 -22.73 -24.93
CA PRO A 92 3.90 -22.64 -26.19
C PRO A 92 3.06 -22.08 -27.35
N LEU A 93 1.73 -22.19 -27.28
CA LEU A 93 0.82 -21.64 -28.28
C LEU A 93 0.61 -20.12 -28.12
N ILE A 94 1.06 -19.49 -27.03
CA ILE A 94 0.91 -18.04 -26.83
C ILE A 94 1.74 -17.24 -27.85
N ALA A 95 2.85 -17.82 -28.33
CA ALA A 95 3.72 -17.25 -29.34
C ALA A 95 3.09 -17.25 -30.75
N LEU A 96 2.04 -18.05 -30.96
CA LEU A 96 1.31 -18.03 -32.24
C LEU A 96 0.50 -16.74 -32.36
N PRO A 97 0.48 -16.11 -33.56
CA PRO A 97 -0.34 -14.93 -33.81
C PRO A 97 -1.78 -15.19 -33.41
N ALA A 98 -2.39 -14.23 -32.71
CA ALA A 98 -3.84 -14.21 -32.58
C ALA A 98 -4.45 -14.12 -33.98
N GLY A 99 -5.63 -14.71 -34.19
CA GLY A 99 -6.30 -14.57 -35.49
C GLY A 99 -6.52 -13.10 -35.85
N ASP A 100 -6.03 -12.69 -37.03
CA ASP A 100 -6.09 -11.31 -37.56
C ASP A 100 -7.49 -10.92 -38.06
N ARG A 101 -8.55 -11.35 -37.37
CA ARG A 101 -9.88 -10.82 -37.66
C ARG A 101 -9.91 -9.35 -37.23
N ALA A 102 -9.91 -8.46 -38.22
CA ALA A 102 -10.22 -7.06 -38.05
C ALA A 102 -11.55 -6.95 -37.29
N ILE A 103 -11.62 -5.98 -36.37
CA ILE A 103 -12.91 -5.68 -35.75
C ILE A 103 -13.69 -4.84 -36.77
N GLU A 104 -14.53 -5.52 -37.54
CA GLU A 104 -15.44 -4.91 -38.50
C GLU A 104 -16.41 -3.95 -37.80
N GLY A 105 -16.66 -2.79 -38.41
CA GLY A 105 -17.59 -1.78 -37.92
C GLY A 105 -17.14 -0.37 -38.32
N GLU A 106 -18.07 0.57 -38.31
CA GLU A 106 -17.76 1.99 -38.42
C GLU A 106 -17.35 2.52 -37.06
N TRP A 107 -16.19 3.17 -37.00
CA TRP A 107 -15.63 3.72 -35.77
C TRP A 107 -15.60 5.24 -35.81
N ARG A 108 -16.20 5.87 -34.80
CA ARG A 108 -15.97 7.27 -34.49
C ARG A 108 -14.90 7.37 -33.40
N VAL A 109 -13.82 8.06 -33.73
CA VAL A 109 -12.66 8.23 -32.85
C VAL A 109 -12.61 9.69 -32.37
N ARG A 110 -12.64 9.90 -31.05
CA ARG A 110 -12.62 11.23 -30.44
C ARG A 110 -11.52 11.35 -29.37
N PRO A 111 -10.47 12.16 -29.59
CA PRO A 111 -9.50 12.49 -28.54
C PRO A 111 -10.13 13.38 -27.46
N VAL A 112 -9.91 13.06 -26.18
CA VAL A 112 -10.40 13.88 -25.07
C VAL A 112 -9.29 14.11 -24.03
N PRO A 113 -8.84 15.36 -23.81
CA PRO A 113 -9.17 16.54 -24.60
C PRO A 113 -8.57 16.45 -26.01
N GLU A 114 -8.96 17.39 -26.88
CA GLU A 114 -8.34 17.57 -28.20
C GLU A 114 -6.81 17.73 -28.08
N PRO A 115 -6.01 17.22 -29.05
CA PRO A 115 -4.55 17.20 -28.93
C PRO A 115 -3.91 18.55 -28.63
N ALA A 116 -4.41 19.63 -29.25
CA ALA A 116 -3.91 20.98 -29.01
C ALA A 116 -4.14 21.45 -27.56
N ARG A 117 -5.29 21.10 -26.96
CA ARG A 117 -5.59 21.41 -25.56
C ARG A 117 -4.70 20.61 -24.62
N TYR A 118 -4.42 19.35 -24.94
CA TYR A 118 -3.48 18.54 -24.16
C TYR A 118 -2.07 19.15 -24.18
N THR A 119 -1.57 19.55 -25.35
CA THR A 119 -0.26 20.21 -25.48
C THR A 119 -0.20 21.52 -24.68
N ALA A 120 -1.26 22.32 -24.72
CA ALA A 120 -1.34 23.54 -23.90
C ALA A 120 -1.30 23.23 -22.39
N ALA A 121 -2.01 22.19 -21.94
CA ALA A 121 -1.99 21.75 -20.55
C ALA A 121 -0.60 21.26 -20.11
N VAL A 122 0.13 20.55 -20.98
CA VAL A 122 1.52 20.14 -20.72
C VAL A 122 2.43 21.36 -20.59
N ALA A 123 2.33 22.33 -21.50
CA ALA A 123 3.12 23.57 -21.43
C ALA A 123 2.86 24.35 -20.14
N GLU A 124 1.58 24.43 -19.72
CA GLU A 124 1.18 25.08 -18.48
C GLU A 124 1.70 24.34 -17.24
N ALA A 125 1.63 23.01 -17.22
CA ALA A 125 2.21 22.21 -16.13
C ALA A 125 3.72 22.48 -16.01
N VAL A 126 4.47 22.44 -17.12
CA VAL A 126 5.90 22.75 -17.14
C VAL A 126 6.18 24.16 -16.62
N ARG A 127 5.37 25.16 -17.01
CA ARG A 127 5.51 26.54 -16.52
C ARG A 127 5.33 26.63 -15.01
N ARG A 128 4.31 25.97 -14.45
CA ARG A 128 4.05 25.95 -13.00
C ARG A 128 5.17 25.25 -12.24
N MET A 129 5.66 24.12 -12.73
CA MET A 129 6.77 23.40 -12.12
C MET A 129 8.03 24.27 -12.05
N ARG A 130 8.34 25.01 -13.11
CA ARG A 130 9.46 25.98 -13.14
C ARG A 130 9.29 27.16 -12.18
N ALA A 131 8.05 27.52 -11.85
CA ALA A 131 7.71 28.62 -10.94
C ALA A 131 7.66 28.19 -9.46
N GLY A 132 8.25 27.05 -9.09
CA GLY A 132 8.22 26.51 -7.72
C GLY A 132 6.98 25.64 -7.42
N GLY A 133 6.26 25.19 -8.45
CA GLY A 133 5.19 24.22 -8.34
C GLY A 133 5.67 22.79 -8.03
N PRO A 134 4.83 21.77 -8.25
CA PRO A 134 5.15 20.39 -7.91
C PRO A 134 6.40 19.87 -8.65
N GLY A 135 7.19 19.00 -8.01
CA GLY A 135 8.41 18.45 -8.61
C GLY A 135 8.17 17.48 -9.78
N LYS A 136 7.00 16.83 -9.83
CA LYS A 136 6.58 15.92 -10.90
C LYS A 136 5.07 15.92 -11.06
N VAL A 137 4.60 15.86 -12.30
CA VAL A 137 3.17 15.71 -12.64
C VAL A 137 3.04 14.74 -13.82
N VAL A 138 2.10 13.81 -13.71
CA VAL A 138 1.70 12.96 -14.84
C VAL A 138 0.36 13.46 -15.35
N LEU A 139 0.34 13.97 -16.58
CA LEU A 139 -0.89 14.28 -17.28
C LEU A 139 -1.31 13.08 -18.15
N ALA A 140 -2.61 12.85 -18.24
CA ALA A 140 -3.19 11.81 -19.07
C ALA A 140 -4.27 12.40 -19.99
N ARG A 141 -4.59 11.65 -21.05
CA ARG A 141 -5.67 11.94 -21.99
C ARG A 141 -6.37 10.64 -22.35
N THR A 142 -7.61 10.74 -22.77
CA THR A 142 -8.42 9.61 -23.24
C THR A 142 -8.60 9.67 -24.75
N LEU A 143 -8.87 8.50 -25.34
CA LEU A 143 -9.32 8.36 -26.72
C LEU A 143 -10.62 7.57 -26.65
N GLU A 144 -11.72 8.22 -26.99
CA GLU A 144 -13.03 7.58 -27.05
C GLU A 144 -13.24 6.97 -28.43
N LEU A 145 -13.72 5.74 -28.44
CA LEU A 145 -13.99 4.93 -29.62
C LEU A 145 -15.44 4.49 -29.54
N GLU A 146 -16.28 5.01 -30.44
CA GLU A 146 -17.68 4.63 -30.57
C GLU A 146 -17.82 3.74 -31.82
N ALA A 147 -18.45 2.58 -31.66
CA ALA A 147 -18.73 1.66 -32.75
C ALA A 147 -20.23 1.39 -32.85
N ASP A 148 -20.69 1.12 -34.06
CA ASP A 148 -22.06 0.68 -34.36
C ASP A 148 -22.42 -0.67 -33.72
N ARG A 149 -21.40 -1.48 -33.40
CA ARG A 149 -21.52 -2.79 -32.73
C ARG A 149 -20.49 -2.95 -31.62
N VAL A 150 -20.89 -3.63 -30.55
CA VAL A 150 -19.95 -3.99 -29.47
C VAL A 150 -18.90 -4.96 -30.03
N PRO A 151 -17.60 -4.66 -29.90
CA PRO A 151 -16.55 -5.56 -30.39
C PRO A 151 -16.54 -6.87 -29.60
N ASP A 152 -16.00 -7.94 -30.19
CA ASP A 152 -15.71 -9.17 -29.45
C ASP A 152 -14.59 -8.91 -28.41
N LEU A 153 -15.01 -8.55 -27.20
CA LEU A 153 -14.11 -8.20 -26.11
C LEU A 153 -13.24 -9.39 -25.67
N SER A 154 -13.71 -10.63 -25.85
CA SER A 154 -12.92 -11.83 -25.53
C SER A 154 -11.79 -12.01 -26.56
N ALA A 155 -12.03 -11.71 -27.84
CA ALA A 155 -10.99 -11.67 -28.85
C ALA A 155 -10.00 -10.50 -28.67
N VAL A 156 -10.46 -9.34 -28.15
CA VAL A 156 -9.57 -8.23 -27.76
C VAL A 156 -8.66 -8.67 -26.61
N LEU A 157 -9.24 -9.32 -25.59
CA LEU A 157 -8.51 -9.80 -24.42
C LEU A 157 -7.46 -10.88 -24.77
N ASP A 158 -7.80 -11.84 -25.64
CA ASP A 158 -6.84 -12.86 -26.14
C ASP A 158 -5.67 -12.21 -26.89
N ARG A 159 -5.96 -11.17 -27.71
CA ARG A 159 -4.92 -10.38 -28.40
C ARG A 159 -4.02 -9.63 -27.44
N LEU A 160 -4.57 -9.01 -26.40
CA LEU A 160 -3.78 -8.31 -25.37
C LEU A 160 -2.85 -9.28 -24.64
N ALA A 161 -3.35 -10.43 -24.20
CA ALA A 161 -2.56 -11.43 -23.49
C ALA A 161 -1.43 -12.01 -24.35
N ARG A 162 -1.66 -12.26 -25.64
CA ARG A 162 -0.63 -12.75 -26.58
C ARG A 162 0.42 -11.71 -26.91
N ARG A 163 0.04 -10.43 -26.89
CA ARG A 163 0.92 -9.32 -27.24
C ARG A 163 1.97 -9.04 -26.16
N ASP A 164 1.65 -9.30 -24.90
CA ASP A 164 2.59 -9.24 -23.78
C ASP A 164 2.33 -10.38 -22.77
N PRO A 165 2.78 -11.62 -23.08
CA PRO A 165 2.53 -12.78 -22.23
C PRO A 165 3.17 -12.67 -20.84
N ALA A 166 4.24 -11.90 -20.71
CA ALA A 166 4.97 -11.66 -19.47
C ALA A 166 4.41 -10.47 -18.67
N GLY A 167 3.39 -9.78 -19.18
CA GLY A 167 2.69 -8.70 -18.49
C GLY A 167 1.53 -9.20 -17.62
N HIS A 168 0.70 -8.25 -17.19
CA HIS A 168 -0.51 -8.48 -16.43
C HIS A 168 -1.73 -8.12 -17.29
N THR A 169 -2.37 -9.11 -17.91
CA THR A 169 -3.62 -8.88 -18.65
C THR A 169 -4.82 -9.07 -17.74
N PHE A 170 -5.73 -8.10 -17.70
CA PHE A 170 -6.89 -8.08 -16.82
C PHE A 170 -8.17 -7.73 -17.57
N ALA A 171 -9.29 -8.26 -17.06
CA ALA A 171 -10.64 -7.89 -17.50
C ALA A 171 -11.59 -7.94 -16.29
N LEU A 172 -12.10 -6.77 -15.87
CA LEU A 172 -12.80 -6.61 -14.59
C LEU A 172 -14.11 -5.83 -14.79
N PRO A 173 -15.24 -6.26 -14.21
CA PRO A 173 -16.44 -5.44 -14.16
C PRO A 173 -16.22 -4.29 -13.19
N ILE A 174 -16.47 -3.06 -13.64
CA ILE A 174 -16.29 -1.84 -12.83
C ILE A 174 -17.59 -1.12 -12.51
N ALA A 175 -18.64 -1.36 -13.29
CA ALA A 175 -20.00 -0.91 -13.07
C ALA A 175 -20.97 -1.79 -13.89
N PRO A 176 -22.30 -1.74 -13.66
CA PRO A 176 -23.26 -2.46 -14.50
C PRO A 176 -23.04 -2.16 -15.99
N GLY A 177 -22.82 -3.21 -16.79
CA GLY A 177 -22.55 -3.09 -18.23
C GLY A 177 -21.18 -2.52 -18.61
N ARG A 178 -20.28 -2.22 -17.65
CA ARG A 178 -18.95 -1.65 -17.91
C ARG A 178 -17.84 -2.60 -17.48
N SER A 179 -16.89 -2.84 -18.38
CA SER A 179 -15.69 -3.63 -18.11
C SER A 179 -14.44 -2.78 -18.32
N LEU A 180 -13.46 -2.95 -17.44
CA LEU A 180 -12.11 -2.45 -17.57
C LEU A 180 -11.23 -3.59 -18.10
N LEU A 181 -10.60 -3.39 -19.26
CA LEU A 181 -9.67 -4.35 -19.87
C LEU A 181 -8.32 -3.68 -20.09
N GLY A 182 -7.24 -4.45 -19.97
CA GLY A 182 -5.90 -3.94 -20.26
C GLY A 182 -4.80 -4.99 -20.12
N ALA A 183 -3.60 -4.61 -20.54
CA ALA A 183 -2.37 -5.36 -20.34
C ALA A 183 -1.34 -4.39 -19.74
N SER A 184 -1.10 -4.52 -18.43
CA SER A 184 -0.13 -3.68 -17.70
C SER A 184 1.23 -4.36 -17.63
N PRO A 185 2.32 -3.69 -18.02
CA PRO A 185 3.68 -4.18 -17.75
C PRO A 185 4.12 -3.91 -16.31
N GLU A 186 3.42 -3.03 -15.59
CA GLU A 186 3.84 -2.53 -14.28
C GLU A 186 3.17 -3.31 -13.15
N LEU A 187 4.00 -3.88 -12.27
CA LEU A 187 3.56 -4.51 -11.04
C LEU A 187 3.65 -3.48 -9.90
N LEU A 188 2.49 -3.01 -9.43
CA LEU A 188 2.43 -2.09 -8.30
C LEU A 188 3.01 -2.73 -7.04
N VAL A 189 2.45 -3.86 -6.61
CA VAL A 189 2.96 -4.66 -5.50
C VAL A 189 2.43 -6.09 -5.60
N SER A 190 3.24 -7.06 -5.18
CA SER A 190 2.83 -8.43 -4.91
C SER A 190 3.39 -8.88 -3.57
N ARG A 191 2.68 -9.80 -2.90
CA ARG A 191 3.13 -10.43 -1.66
C ARG A 191 3.01 -11.95 -1.80
N THR A 192 4.01 -12.70 -1.34
CA THR A 192 3.96 -14.15 -1.22
C THR A 192 4.67 -14.53 0.07
N GLY A 193 3.91 -15.01 1.06
CA GLY A 193 4.43 -15.12 2.43
C GLY A 193 4.75 -13.74 3.00
N ASP A 194 5.95 -13.57 3.50
CA ASP A 194 6.55 -12.32 3.99
C ASP A 194 7.24 -11.51 2.87
N ARG A 195 7.57 -12.13 1.74
CA ARG A 195 8.24 -11.45 0.62
C ARG A 195 7.27 -10.55 -0.14
N VAL A 196 7.61 -9.28 -0.24
CA VAL A 196 6.96 -8.29 -1.11
C VAL A 196 7.84 -7.93 -2.30
N VAL A 197 7.21 -7.69 -3.45
CA VAL A 197 7.89 -7.26 -4.68
C VAL A 197 7.07 -6.16 -5.34
N ALA A 198 7.72 -5.04 -5.65
CA ALA A 198 7.22 -3.97 -6.51
C ALA A 198 8.15 -3.81 -7.73
N ASN A 199 7.62 -3.35 -8.86
CA ASN A 199 8.43 -3.08 -10.04
C ASN A 199 7.97 -1.78 -10.72
N PRO A 200 8.33 -0.60 -10.15
CA PRO A 200 8.03 0.69 -10.77
C PRO A 200 8.65 0.82 -12.17
N LEU A 201 7.87 1.39 -13.09
CA LEU A 201 8.30 1.72 -14.45
C LEU A 201 8.23 3.24 -14.68
N ALA A 202 9.34 3.84 -15.08
CA ALA A 202 9.39 5.29 -15.37
C ALA A 202 10.53 5.63 -16.31
N GLY A 203 10.29 6.45 -17.32
CA GLY A 203 11.19 6.60 -18.47
C GLY A 203 10.80 5.62 -19.58
N SER A 204 10.69 6.11 -20.82
CA SER A 204 10.11 5.32 -21.91
C SER A 204 10.64 5.70 -23.29
N ALA A 205 10.77 4.70 -24.17
CA ALA A 205 11.11 4.91 -25.57
C ALA A 205 10.26 4.01 -26.49
N PRO A 206 9.76 4.51 -27.64
CA PRO A 206 8.93 3.69 -28.53
C PRO A 206 9.74 2.58 -29.20
N ARG A 207 9.13 1.40 -29.35
CA ARG A 207 9.73 0.28 -30.09
C ARG A 207 9.91 0.62 -31.58
N SER A 208 10.84 -0.06 -32.23
CA SER A 208 11.04 0.00 -33.67
C SER A 208 10.90 -1.39 -34.30
N ARG A 209 10.43 -1.44 -35.56
CA ARG A 209 10.48 -2.66 -36.39
C ARG A 209 11.88 -2.91 -36.94
N ASP A 210 12.67 -1.86 -37.12
CA ASP A 210 14.11 -1.97 -37.37
C ASP A 210 14.82 -2.31 -36.06
N LEU A 211 15.39 -3.51 -35.98
CA LEU A 211 16.08 -4.04 -34.81
C LEU A 211 17.26 -3.15 -34.40
N ALA A 212 18.03 -2.62 -35.35
CA ALA A 212 19.18 -1.77 -35.04
C ALA A 212 18.73 -0.47 -34.37
N GLU A 213 17.66 0.14 -34.88
CA GLU A 213 17.05 1.31 -34.24
C GLU A 213 16.40 0.99 -32.90
N ASP A 214 15.77 -0.18 -32.76
CA ASP A 214 15.14 -0.61 -31.51
C ASP A 214 16.18 -0.74 -30.39
N VAL A 215 17.33 -1.35 -30.69
CA VAL A 215 18.47 -1.46 -29.76
C VAL A 215 19.07 -0.10 -29.45
N ARG A 216 19.24 0.79 -30.44
CA ARG A 216 19.72 2.17 -30.20
C ARG A 216 18.80 2.96 -29.28
N ARG A 217 17.48 2.80 -29.40
CA ARG A 217 16.51 3.45 -28.51
C ARG A 217 16.58 2.90 -27.09
N ALA A 218 16.71 1.58 -26.95
CA ALA A 218 16.90 0.94 -25.66
C ALA A 218 18.17 1.43 -24.94
N ALA A 219 19.30 1.47 -25.63
CA ALA A 219 20.57 1.98 -25.09
C ALA A 219 20.48 3.46 -24.70
N ARG A 220 19.92 4.31 -25.57
CA ARG A 220 19.71 5.74 -25.25
C ARG A 220 18.81 5.95 -24.04
N LEU A 221 17.79 5.10 -23.85
CA LEU A 221 16.91 5.19 -22.69
C LEU A 221 17.66 4.87 -21.40
N LEU A 222 18.51 3.84 -21.40
CA LEU A 222 19.36 3.47 -20.26
C LEU A 222 20.37 4.56 -19.88
N ASP A 223 20.87 5.31 -20.86
CA ASP A 223 21.89 6.35 -20.63
C ASP A 223 21.31 7.76 -20.50
N SER A 224 19.99 7.95 -20.65
CA SER A 224 19.34 9.26 -20.61
C SER A 224 19.34 9.84 -19.19
N PRO A 225 20.07 10.94 -18.91
CA PRO A 225 20.13 11.50 -17.56
C PRO A 225 18.77 11.97 -17.04
N LYS A 226 17.91 12.44 -17.96
CA LYS A 226 16.54 12.86 -17.67
C LYS A 226 15.70 11.66 -17.22
N ASP A 227 15.66 10.60 -18.02
CA ASP A 227 14.83 9.42 -17.72
C ASP A 227 15.34 8.70 -16.46
N LEU A 228 16.66 8.61 -16.27
CA LEU A 228 17.28 8.06 -15.06
C LEU A 228 16.90 8.86 -13.80
N HIS A 229 16.93 10.20 -13.88
CA HIS A 229 16.52 11.04 -12.75
C HIS A 229 15.03 10.87 -12.44
N GLU A 230 14.17 10.92 -13.47
CA GLU A 230 12.72 10.72 -13.30
C GLU A 230 12.39 9.33 -12.75
N HIS A 231 13.16 8.30 -13.11
CA HIS A 231 13.03 6.95 -12.60
C HIS A 231 13.47 6.86 -11.13
N ALA A 232 14.61 7.44 -10.78
CA ALA A 232 15.13 7.44 -9.42
C ALA A 232 14.15 8.06 -8.41
N VAL A 233 13.44 9.13 -8.80
CA VAL A 233 12.38 9.74 -7.97
C VAL A 233 11.27 8.74 -7.67
N VAL A 234 10.80 7.97 -8.66
CA VAL A 234 9.75 6.96 -8.45
C VAL A 234 10.23 5.83 -7.54
N VAL A 235 11.46 5.36 -7.74
CA VAL A 235 12.05 4.31 -6.90
C VAL A 235 12.18 4.80 -5.44
N ALA A 236 12.53 6.07 -5.23
CA ALA A 236 12.59 6.67 -3.90
C ALA A 236 11.20 6.71 -3.22
N ASP A 237 10.15 7.06 -3.95
CA ASP A 237 8.77 7.04 -3.42
C ASP A 237 8.33 5.61 -3.04
N VAL A 238 8.63 4.62 -3.89
CA VAL A 238 8.35 3.20 -3.59
C VAL A 238 9.13 2.72 -2.38
N ARG A 239 10.42 3.09 -2.25
CA ARG A 239 11.23 2.80 -1.07
C ARG A 239 10.59 3.38 0.18
N ALA A 240 10.27 4.68 0.17
CA ALA A 240 9.69 5.37 1.32
C ALA A 240 8.35 4.75 1.78
N ALA A 241 7.55 4.23 0.84
CA ALA A 241 6.29 3.55 1.14
C ALA A 241 6.50 2.16 1.76
N LEU A 242 7.53 1.41 1.34
CA LEU A 242 7.77 0.03 1.79
C LEU A 242 8.69 -0.06 3.02
N GLU A 243 9.59 0.89 3.22
CA GLU A 243 10.60 0.89 4.28
C GLU A 243 10.02 0.75 5.70
N PRO A 244 8.90 1.40 6.06
CA PRO A 244 8.27 1.20 7.37
C PRO A 244 7.73 -0.22 7.57
N LEU A 245 7.39 -0.92 6.48
CA LEU A 245 6.70 -2.21 6.48
C LEU A 245 7.66 -3.40 6.41
N CYS A 246 8.89 -3.17 5.97
CA CYS A 246 9.89 -4.21 5.71
C CYS A 246 11.04 -4.18 6.73
N GLU A 247 11.54 -5.36 7.11
CA GLU A 247 12.80 -5.51 7.86
C GLU A 247 13.99 -5.14 6.98
N GLU A 248 13.94 -5.57 5.72
CA GLU A 248 14.99 -5.36 4.72
C GLU A 248 14.35 -5.02 3.36
N LEU A 249 15.03 -4.17 2.59
CA LEU A 249 14.70 -3.83 1.21
C LEU A 249 15.91 -4.01 0.30
N GLU A 250 15.77 -4.86 -0.70
CA GLU A 250 16.72 -5.04 -1.80
C GLU A 250 16.26 -4.21 -3.00
N ILE A 251 17.08 -3.25 -3.43
CA ILE A 251 16.79 -2.36 -4.56
C ILE A 251 18.03 -2.30 -5.44
N SER A 252 17.87 -2.61 -6.73
CA SER A 252 18.97 -2.53 -7.69
C SER A 252 19.47 -1.09 -7.84
N GLU A 253 20.80 -0.90 -7.82
CA GLU A 253 21.43 0.43 -7.94
C GLU A 253 21.17 1.10 -9.30
N ARG A 254 21.02 0.30 -10.35
CA ARG A 254 20.71 0.77 -11.70
C ARG A 254 19.43 0.12 -12.22
N PRO A 255 18.60 0.87 -12.98
CA PRO A 255 17.43 0.29 -13.61
C PRO A 255 17.83 -0.68 -14.73
N GLY A 256 17.02 -1.70 -14.91
CA GLY A 256 17.01 -2.55 -16.10
C GLY A 256 16.03 -2.04 -17.17
N LEU A 257 15.91 -2.80 -18.26
CA LEU A 257 14.93 -2.55 -19.31
C LEU A 257 13.83 -3.61 -19.29
N VAL A 258 12.58 -3.14 -19.32
CA VAL A 258 11.41 -3.97 -19.64
C VAL A 258 10.90 -3.58 -21.02
N ARG A 259 10.45 -4.59 -21.76
CA ARG A 259 9.96 -4.44 -23.12
C ARG A 259 8.51 -4.85 -23.20
N THR A 260 7.68 -3.96 -23.73
CA THR A 260 6.34 -4.31 -24.22
C THR A 260 6.33 -4.36 -25.74
N ALA A 261 5.19 -4.71 -26.32
CA ALA A 261 5.03 -4.65 -27.76
C ALA A 261 5.10 -3.22 -28.34
N GLY A 262 4.86 -2.19 -27.53
CA GLY A 262 4.84 -0.79 -27.98
C GLY A 262 6.03 0.03 -27.49
N MET A 263 6.58 -0.29 -26.32
CA MET A 263 7.54 0.56 -25.61
C MET A 263 8.69 -0.23 -24.97
N TRP A 264 9.82 0.44 -24.81
CA TRP A 264 10.83 0.17 -23.79
C TRP A 264 10.54 1.00 -22.54
N HIS A 265 10.79 0.44 -21.37
CA HIS A 265 10.66 1.12 -20.08
C HIS A 265 11.91 0.87 -19.22
N LEU A 266 12.34 1.87 -18.45
CA LEU A 266 13.24 1.62 -17.34
C LEU A 266 12.45 0.98 -16.19
N SER A 267 13.07 0.01 -15.53
CA SER A 267 12.44 -0.86 -14.53
C SER A 267 13.40 -1.12 -13.39
N THR A 268 12.94 -1.00 -12.15
CA THR A 268 13.73 -1.37 -10.97
C THR A 268 12.89 -2.28 -10.10
N THR A 269 13.32 -3.54 -9.94
CA THR A 269 12.65 -4.46 -9.01
C THR A 269 13.04 -4.08 -7.58
N VAL A 270 12.03 -3.78 -6.75
CA VAL A 270 12.16 -3.55 -5.32
C VAL A 270 11.62 -4.79 -4.61
N THR A 271 12.48 -5.49 -3.87
CA THR A 271 12.07 -6.62 -3.04
C THR A 271 12.17 -6.21 -1.57
N GLY A 272 11.20 -6.64 -0.75
CA GLY A 272 11.31 -6.53 0.70
C GLY A 272 10.89 -7.79 1.42
N THR A 273 11.36 -7.95 2.65
CA THR A 273 10.85 -8.92 3.62
C THR A 273 10.02 -8.15 4.64
N LEU A 274 8.72 -8.44 4.73
CA LEU A 274 7.83 -7.76 5.66
C LEU A 274 8.24 -8.03 7.11
N ARG A 275 8.08 -7.01 7.95
CA ARG A 275 8.14 -7.17 9.41
C ARG A 275 7.06 -8.14 9.85
N ASP A 276 7.40 -9.04 10.78
CA ASP A 276 6.43 -9.94 11.40
C ASP A 276 5.74 -9.23 12.58
N PRO A 277 4.47 -8.77 12.44
CA PRO A 277 3.75 -8.12 13.51
C PRO A 277 3.46 -9.06 14.70
N ASP A 278 3.43 -10.37 14.45
CA ASP A 278 3.11 -11.39 15.46
C ASP A 278 4.36 -11.93 16.17
N ARG A 279 5.55 -11.47 15.78
CA ARG A 279 6.79 -11.74 16.50
C ARG A 279 6.75 -11.14 17.89
N LEU A 280 7.18 -11.92 18.89
CA LEU A 280 7.29 -11.45 20.28
C LEU A 280 8.26 -10.27 20.39
N ALA A 281 7.78 -9.18 20.99
CA ALA A 281 8.53 -7.95 21.26
C ALA A 281 8.92 -7.82 22.73
N VAL A 282 8.02 -8.19 23.65
CA VAL A 282 8.22 -8.02 25.10
C VAL A 282 7.85 -9.29 25.84
N ILE A 283 8.69 -9.67 26.80
CA ILE A 283 8.42 -10.71 27.78
C ILE A 283 8.63 -10.08 29.16
N ASP A 284 7.57 -10.03 29.97
CA ASP A 284 7.54 -9.47 31.33
C ASP A 284 6.80 -10.45 32.25
N GLY A 285 7.57 -11.36 32.87
CA GLY A 285 7.00 -12.51 33.58
C GLY A 285 6.15 -13.38 32.65
N GLU A 286 4.89 -13.62 33.02
CA GLU A 286 3.94 -14.37 32.19
C GLU A 286 3.40 -13.56 31.01
N ARG A 287 3.53 -12.24 31.05
CA ARG A 287 3.01 -11.37 29.99
C ARG A 287 3.95 -11.42 28.79
N ARG A 288 3.39 -11.78 27.64
CA ARG A 288 4.06 -11.79 26.35
C ARG A 288 3.29 -10.87 25.42
N LEU A 289 3.99 -9.93 24.77
CA LEU A 289 3.40 -9.02 23.79
C LEU A 289 4.11 -9.19 22.45
N THR A 290 3.34 -9.37 21.39
CA THR A 290 3.85 -9.24 20.02
C THR A 290 4.08 -7.77 19.66
N TYR A 291 4.80 -7.50 18.56
CA TYR A 291 4.93 -6.13 18.04
C TYR A 291 3.58 -5.46 17.78
N ALA A 292 2.59 -6.19 17.22
CA ALA A 292 1.25 -5.68 17.00
C ALA A 292 0.48 -5.42 18.29
N GLU A 293 0.63 -6.26 19.30
CA GLU A 293 -0.01 -6.05 20.61
C GLU A 293 0.58 -4.86 21.35
N LEU A 294 1.90 -4.74 21.35
CA LEU A 294 2.61 -3.60 21.91
C LEU A 294 2.22 -2.29 21.19
N HIS A 295 2.14 -2.31 19.86
CA HIS A 295 1.70 -1.17 19.06
C HIS A 295 0.27 -0.72 19.43
N ARG A 296 -0.68 -1.65 19.43
CA ARG A 296 -2.08 -1.37 19.83
C ARG A 296 -2.16 -0.85 21.26
N SER A 297 -1.32 -1.35 22.16
CA SER A 297 -1.28 -0.87 23.53
C SER A 297 -0.71 0.55 23.65
N ALA A 298 0.36 0.86 22.93
CA ALA A 298 0.90 2.20 22.83
C ALA A 298 -0.10 3.19 22.22
N GLU A 299 -0.89 2.77 21.22
CA GLU A 299 -1.98 3.58 20.65
C GLU A 299 -3.07 3.89 21.67
N ARG A 300 -3.52 2.88 22.43
CA ARG A 300 -4.50 3.09 23.51
C ARG A 300 -3.94 4.03 24.59
N MET A 301 -2.66 3.88 24.95
CA MET A 301 -2.00 4.75 25.90
C MET A 301 -1.97 6.20 25.40
N ALA A 302 -1.53 6.43 24.16
CA ALA A 302 -1.53 7.76 23.53
C ALA A 302 -2.93 8.40 23.52
N ALA A 303 -3.95 7.64 23.11
CA ALA A 303 -5.33 8.11 23.08
C ALA A 303 -5.85 8.47 24.48
N GLY A 304 -5.54 7.66 25.50
CA GLY A 304 -5.89 7.94 26.89
C GLY A 304 -5.23 9.20 27.44
N LEU A 305 -3.93 9.39 27.18
CA LEU A 305 -3.18 10.58 27.61
C LEU A 305 -3.70 11.86 26.94
N LEU A 306 -4.03 11.79 25.64
CA LEU A 306 -4.68 12.88 24.91
C LEU A 306 -6.04 13.23 25.51
N ALA A 307 -6.85 12.23 25.84
CA ALA A 307 -8.16 12.43 26.47
C ALA A 307 -8.06 13.08 27.87
N LEU A 308 -6.94 12.90 28.56
CA LEU A 308 -6.63 13.58 29.84
C LEU A 308 -6.15 15.03 29.64
N GLY A 309 -5.95 15.48 28.41
CA GLY A 309 -5.51 16.83 28.07
C GLY A 309 -3.98 17.01 28.05
N ILE A 310 -3.21 15.92 28.01
CA ILE A 310 -1.77 15.98 27.73
C ILE A 310 -1.61 16.18 26.22
N ALA A 311 -0.81 17.16 25.81
CA ALA A 311 -0.64 17.56 24.41
C ALA A 311 0.74 17.18 23.86
N PRO A 312 0.92 17.14 22.53
CA PRO A 312 2.25 17.08 21.92
C PRO A 312 3.14 18.22 22.44
N GLY A 313 4.40 17.92 22.77
CA GLY A 313 5.36 18.85 23.35
C GLY A 313 5.34 18.93 24.88
N ASP A 314 4.28 18.47 25.54
CA ASP A 314 4.22 18.40 27.00
C ASP A 314 5.26 17.41 27.53
N ARG A 315 5.81 17.71 28.71
CA ARG A 315 6.77 16.85 29.39
C ARG A 315 6.08 16.02 30.46
N VAL A 316 6.44 14.74 30.52
CA VAL A 316 5.84 13.76 31.42
C VAL A 316 6.94 13.04 32.17
N VAL A 317 6.98 13.17 33.49
CA VAL A 317 7.92 12.39 34.30
C VAL A 317 7.43 10.94 34.35
N VAL A 318 8.28 10.01 33.94
CA VAL A 318 7.98 8.58 33.93
C VAL A 318 8.90 7.87 34.91
N GLN A 319 8.34 7.42 36.03
CA GLN A 319 9.01 6.65 37.05
C GLN A 319 8.47 5.22 37.09
N LEU A 320 8.60 4.48 35.99
CA LEU A 320 8.17 3.09 35.91
C LEU A 320 9.38 2.13 35.93
N PRO A 321 9.26 0.92 36.49
CA PRO A 321 10.29 -0.11 36.38
C PRO A 321 10.39 -0.67 34.96
N ASN A 322 11.48 -1.39 34.66
CA ASN A 322 11.71 -2.06 33.36
C ASN A 322 10.72 -3.22 33.13
N ARG A 323 9.47 -2.88 32.84
CA ARG A 323 8.33 -3.77 32.63
C ARG A 323 7.59 -3.41 31.35
N ALA A 324 6.66 -4.26 30.92
CA ALA A 324 5.87 -4.01 29.72
C ALA A 324 5.18 -2.63 29.75
N ALA A 325 4.66 -2.22 30.91
CA ALA A 325 4.03 -0.91 31.11
C ALA A 325 4.96 0.27 30.81
N PHE A 326 6.27 0.16 31.07
CA PHE A 326 7.23 1.20 30.71
C PHE A 326 7.30 1.37 29.19
N LEU A 327 7.44 0.26 28.44
CA LEU A 327 7.49 0.29 26.98
C LEU A 327 6.18 0.82 26.37
N GLU A 328 5.03 0.38 26.88
CA GLU A 328 3.72 0.88 26.46
C GLU A 328 3.57 2.38 26.69
N THR A 329 4.03 2.87 27.84
CA THR A 329 3.97 4.28 28.23
C THR A 329 4.88 5.14 27.36
N ILE A 330 6.15 4.77 27.19
CA ILE A 330 7.10 5.58 26.42
C ILE A 330 6.72 5.60 24.94
N PHE A 331 6.28 4.48 24.37
CA PHE A 331 5.84 4.45 22.97
C PHE A 331 4.53 5.21 22.77
N GLY A 332 3.62 5.19 23.76
CA GLY A 332 2.45 6.06 23.76
C GLY A 332 2.83 7.55 23.75
N LEU A 333 3.73 7.97 24.64
CA LEU A 333 4.22 9.36 24.73
C LEU A 333 4.91 9.80 23.44
N PHE A 334 5.86 9.02 22.92
CA PHE A 334 6.55 9.33 21.67
C PHE A 334 5.57 9.42 20.49
N ARG A 335 4.59 8.52 20.41
CA ARG A 335 3.60 8.50 19.33
C ARG A 335 2.71 9.74 19.33
N MET A 336 2.35 10.24 20.51
CA MET A 336 1.59 11.50 20.63
C MET A 336 2.49 12.75 20.64
N GLY A 337 3.80 12.61 20.50
CA GLY A 337 4.75 13.73 20.49
C GLY A 337 5.00 14.37 21.87
N ALA A 338 4.64 13.71 22.96
CA ALA A 338 5.00 14.13 24.32
C ALA A 338 6.43 13.71 24.67
N LEU A 339 7.06 14.43 25.59
CA LEU A 339 8.47 14.29 25.94
C LEU A 339 8.62 13.56 27.29
N PRO A 340 9.01 12.28 27.31
CA PRO A 340 9.25 11.57 28.57
C PRO A 340 10.50 12.12 29.27
N VAL A 341 10.37 12.41 30.57
CA VAL A 341 11.46 12.73 31.49
C VAL A 341 11.66 11.51 32.38
N PHE A 342 12.75 10.77 32.15
CA PHE A 342 12.96 9.49 32.81
C PHE A 342 13.41 9.64 34.27
N ALA A 343 12.68 9.02 35.18
CA ALA A 343 13.03 8.90 36.58
C ALA A 343 13.23 7.42 36.96
N LEU A 344 14.29 7.13 37.70
CA LEU A 344 14.52 5.80 38.25
C LEU A 344 13.51 5.47 39.36
N PRO A 345 13.06 4.20 39.51
CA PRO A 345 12.23 3.78 40.64
C PRO A 345 12.84 4.07 42.02
N ALA A 346 14.16 4.22 42.11
CA ALA A 346 14.85 4.59 43.35
C ALA A 346 14.66 6.06 43.76
N HIS A 347 14.34 6.96 42.81
CA HIS A 347 14.13 8.37 43.11
C HIS A 347 12.95 8.58 44.06
N ARG A 348 13.09 9.54 44.97
CA ARG A 348 12.12 9.87 46.00
C ARG A 348 11.62 11.29 45.80
N GLU A 349 10.93 11.81 46.80
CA GLU A 349 10.13 13.01 46.68
C GLU A 349 10.95 14.22 46.23
N ALA A 350 12.15 14.39 46.78
CA ALA A 350 13.03 15.51 46.43
C ALA A 350 13.42 15.48 44.95
N GLU A 351 13.85 14.32 44.42
CA GLU A 351 14.27 14.19 43.02
C GLU A 351 13.07 14.33 42.07
N LEU A 352 11.93 13.68 42.39
CA LEU A 352 10.74 13.77 41.53
C LEU A 352 10.18 15.18 41.46
N ARG A 353 10.17 15.92 42.57
CA ARG A 353 9.80 17.35 42.59
C ARG A 353 10.76 18.17 41.76
N HIS A 354 12.06 17.91 41.87
CA HIS A 354 13.07 18.59 41.07
C HIS A 354 12.85 18.35 39.57
N PHE A 355 12.60 17.12 39.14
CA PHE A 355 12.33 16.82 37.73
C PHE A 355 11.05 17.48 37.23
N CYS A 356 9.96 17.40 38.00
CA CYS A 356 8.70 18.04 37.62
C CYS A 356 8.87 19.55 37.44
N HIS A 357 9.59 20.20 38.37
CA HIS A 357 9.85 21.63 38.32
C HIS A 357 10.77 22.01 37.15
N GLN A 358 11.93 21.37 37.02
CA GLN A 358 12.93 21.74 36.02
C GLN A 358 12.45 21.50 34.59
N SER A 359 11.58 20.50 34.39
CA SER A 359 11.02 20.20 33.08
C SER A 359 9.68 20.88 32.81
N ASP A 360 9.05 21.55 33.78
CA ASP A 360 7.64 21.96 33.65
C ASP A 360 6.72 20.77 33.29
N ALA A 361 6.93 19.61 33.93
CA ALA A 361 6.17 18.42 33.59
C ALA A 361 4.69 18.56 33.97
N VAL A 362 3.81 18.24 33.03
CA VAL A 362 2.35 18.30 33.24
C VAL A 362 1.80 17.03 33.88
N ALA A 363 2.56 15.93 33.87
CA ALA A 363 2.15 14.65 34.42
C ALA A 363 3.32 13.88 35.05
N LEU A 364 3.00 13.08 36.07
CA LEU A 364 3.88 12.11 36.70
C LEU A 364 3.23 10.72 36.61
N ILE A 365 3.93 9.76 36.00
CA ILE A 365 3.50 8.37 35.84
C ILE A 365 4.38 7.48 36.72
N VAL A 366 3.77 6.71 37.61
CA VAL A 366 4.45 5.83 38.58
C VAL A 366 3.79 4.45 38.59
N PRO A 367 4.42 3.37 39.11
CA PRO A 367 3.70 2.13 39.39
C PRO A 367 2.84 2.31 40.66
N ASP A 368 1.95 1.37 40.94
CA ASP A 368 1.27 1.32 42.25
C ASP A 368 2.27 0.98 43.37
N ARG A 369 2.82 -0.24 43.31
CA ARG A 369 3.87 -0.72 44.21
C ARG A 369 5.01 -1.34 43.41
N HIS A 370 6.23 -1.13 43.87
CA HIS A 370 7.42 -1.74 43.28
C HIS A 370 8.41 -2.09 44.39
N GLU A 371 8.90 -3.34 44.40
CA GLU A 371 9.84 -3.85 45.42
C GLU A 371 9.39 -3.57 46.87
N GLY A 372 8.09 -3.70 47.13
CA GLY A 372 7.50 -3.46 48.44
C GLY A 372 7.27 -1.99 48.80
N PHE A 373 7.74 -1.05 47.98
CA PHE A 373 7.54 0.40 48.19
C PHE A 373 6.24 0.90 47.54
N ASP A 374 5.58 1.85 48.20
CA ASP A 374 4.34 2.48 47.75
C ASP A 374 4.63 3.75 46.94
N HIS A 375 4.55 3.62 45.62
CA HIS A 375 4.84 4.71 44.69
C HIS A 375 3.62 5.63 44.50
N ARG A 376 2.41 5.12 44.70
CA ARG A 376 1.18 5.91 44.68
C ARG A 376 1.20 6.98 45.78
N ASP A 377 1.55 6.58 47.00
CA ASP A 377 1.67 7.50 48.13
C ASP A 377 2.79 8.54 47.91
N LEU A 378 3.94 8.09 47.38
CA LEU A 378 5.03 8.99 46.97
C LEU A 378 4.56 10.04 45.95
N ALA A 379 3.89 9.63 44.88
CA ALA A 379 3.39 10.54 43.85
C ALA A 379 2.33 11.50 44.40
N GLY A 380 1.48 11.02 45.32
CA GLY A 380 0.51 11.84 46.05
C GLY A 380 1.17 12.94 46.88
N ARG A 381 2.30 12.66 47.52
CA ARG A 381 3.10 13.69 48.21
C ARG A 381 3.70 14.70 47.26
N VAL A 382 4.29 14.25 46.14
CA VAL A 382 4.85 15.13 45.10
C VAL A 382 3.80 16.11 44.58
N ALA A 383 2.58 15.64 44.31
CA ALA A 383 1.49 16.48 43.80
C ALA A 383 0.91 17.47 44.83
N LYS A 384 0.96 17.15 46.13
CA LYS A 384 0.44 18.00 47.21
C LYS A 384 1.49 18.99 47.75
N ALA A 385 2.74 18.84 47.34
CA ALA A 385 3.80 19.65 47.89
C ALA A 385 3.77 21.11 47.39
N PRO A 386 4.26 22.09 48.17
CA PRO A 386 4.26 23.49 47.75
C PRO A 386 5.12 23.73 46.50
N GLY A 387 4.62 24.53 45.55
CA GLY A 387 5.33 24.93 44.33
C GLY A 387 4.75 24.32 43.04
N PRO A 388 5.47 24.41 41.91
CA PRO A 388 5.08 23.79 40.65
C PRO A 388 4.94 22.26 40.81
N ALA A 389 3.77 21.74 40.47
CA ALA A 389 3.41 20.34 40.59
C ALA A 389 2.76 19.85 39.29
N PRO A 390 2.90 18.55 38.96
CA PRO A 390 2.26 18.00 37.77
C PRO A 390 0.74 18.08 37.91
N ARG A 391 0.06 18.43 36.82
CA ARG A 391 -1.41 18.49 36.74
C ARG A 391 -2.04 17.11 36.87
N HIS A 392 -1.34 16.06 36.43
CA HIS A 392 -1.82 14.68 36.51
C HIS A 392 -0.83 13.79 37.26
N VAL A 393 -1.37 12.91 38.10
CA VAL A 393 -0.65 11.74 38.63
C VAL A 393 -1.35 10.50 38.10
N LEU A 394 -0.62 9.66 37.38
CA LEU A 394 -1.11 8.41 36.81
C LEU A 394 -0.37 7.24 37.47
N VAL A 395 -1.11 6.22 37.86
CA VAL A 395 -0.62 5.06 38.62
C VAL A 395 -0.94 3.78 37.88
#